data_AF-A0A351QAL5-F1
#
_entry.id   AF-A0A351QAL5-F1
#
_cell.length_a   1.000
_cell.length_b   1.000
_cell.length_c   1.000
_cell.angle_alpha   90.00
_cell.angle_beta   90.00
_cell.angle_gamma   90.00
#
_symmetry.space_group_name_H-M   'P 1'
#
loop_
_entity.id
_entity.type
_entity.pdbx_description
1 polymer ?
#
loop_
_entity_poly.entity_id
_entity_poly.type
_entity_poly.pdbx_seq_one_letter_code
_entity_poly.pdbx_strand_id
1 'polypeptide(L)'
;SRVARIAEAYGMKVIVCTRTPKTEIKNPVDISTLFNESDFISLHAPLTEKTKNVVNKTTLSLMKKTAFLINTARGPLVNEKDVREFLDSGKIAGYAADVVSEEPMKNDNPLLGAKNCIITPHIAWAATETRQRLLNIVIENLKCFVSGKPQNVVS
;
A
#
# COMPACT_ATOMS: atom_id res chain seq x y z
N SER A 1 -5.07 -3.30 -11.51
CA SER A 1 -3.81 -2.85 -10.88
C SER A 1 -2.62 -3.33 -11.71
N ARG A 2 -1.54 -2.54 -11.86
CA ARG A 2 -0.30 -3.02 -12.50
C ARG A 2 0.36 -4.15 -11.70
N VAL A 3 0.29 -4.09 -10.37
CA VAL A 3 0.77 -5.14 -9.46
C VAL A 3 0.02 -6.46 -9.69
N ALA A 4 -1.31 -6.40 -9.82
CA ALA A 4 -2.12 -7.59 -10.13
C ALA A 4 -1.67 -8.27 -11.45
N ARG A 5 -1.45 -7.50 -12.52
CA ARG A 5 -0.98 -8.05 -13.80
C ARG A 5 0.40 -8.68 -13.70
N ILE A 6 1.30 -8.10 -12.90
CA ILE A 6 2.62 -8.68 -12.64
C ILE A 6 2.45 -9.99 -11.87
N ALA A 7 1.67 -10.01 -10.79
CA ALA A 7 1.41 -11.22 -10.00
C ALA A 7 0.80 -12.37 -10.85
N GLU A 8 -0.17 -12.06 -11.70
CA GLU A 8 -0.75 -13.03 -12.66
C GLU A 8 0.32 -13.60 -13.59
N ALA A 9 1.27 -12.78 -14.07
CA ALA A 9 2.37 -13.24 -14.93
C ALA A 9 3.36 -14.18 -14.20
N TYR A 10 3.45 -14.09 -12.88
CA TYR A 10 4.17 -15.07 -12.03
C TYR A 10 3.33 -16.30 -11.66
N GLY A 11 2.13 -16.45 -12.24
CA GLY A 11 1.24 -17.59 -11.98
C GLY A 11 0.44 -17.49 -10.68
N MET A 12 0.40 -16.32 -10.04
CA MET A 12 -0.34 -16.15 -8.78
C MET A 12 -1.86 -16.06 -9.03
N LYS A 13 -2.65 -16.64 -8.11
CA LYS A 13 -4.10 -16.37 -8.01
C LYS A 13 -4.31 -14.98 -7.41
N VAL A 14 -4.89 -14.07 -8.18
CA VAL A 14 -5.20 -12.70 -7.71
C VAL A 14 -6.66 -12.58 -7.27
N ILE A 15 -6.85 -12.10 -6.03
CA ILE A 15 -8.13 -11.66 -5.45
C ILE A 15 -8.02 -10.18 -5.08
N VAL A 16 -9.14 -9.45 -5.10
CA VAL A 16 -9.12 -7.98 -4.91
C VAL A 16 -10.24 -7.55 -3.97
N CYS A 17 -9.89 -6.83 -2.90
CA CYS A 17 -10.86 -6.08 -2.10
C CYS A 17 -10.88 -4.62 -2.57
N THR A 18 -12.05 -4.12 -2.98
CA THR A 18 -12.25 -2.73 -3.38
C THR A 18 -13.64 -2.25 -2.98
N ARG A 19 -13.76 -0.97 -2.64
CA ARG A 19 -15.06 -0.33 -2.37
C ARG A 19 -15.92 -0.21 -3.63
N THR A 20 -15.30 -0.04 -4.79
CA THR A 20 -15.98 0.20 -6.06
C THR A 20 -15.49 -0.83 -7.07
N PRO A 21 -16.15 -1.99 -7.16
CA PRO A 21 -15.82 -3.01 -8.16
C PRO A 21 -15.94 -2.41 -9.56
N LYS A 22 -14.89 -2.57 -10.36
CA LYS A 22 -14.91 -2.28 -11.79
C LYS A 22 -15.01 -3.60 -12.54
N THR A 23 -15.56 -3.58 -13.75
CA THR A 23 -15.68 -4.77 -14.62
C THR A 23 -14.34 -5.46 -14.89
N GLU A 24 -13.24 -4.70 -14.84
CA GLU A 24 -11.88 -5.21 -15.03
C GLU A 24 -11.32 -5.99 -13.82
N ILE A 25 -11.99 -5.93 -12.66
CA ILE A 25 -11.53 -6.57 -11.43
C ILE A 25 -12.02 -8.01 -11.43
N LYS A 26 -11.09 -8.93 -11.58
CA LYS A 26 -11.33 -10.36 -11.40
C LYS A 26 -11.33 -10.70 -9.90
N ASN A 27 -12.21 -11.62 -9.51
CA ASN A 27 -12.31 -12.18 -8.17
C ASN A 27 -12.42 -11.11 -7.05
N PRO A 28 -13.45 -10.25 -7.07
CA PRO A 28 -13.70 -9.34 -5.97
C PRO A 28 -14.05 -10.15 -4.71
N VAL A 29 -13.43 -9.81 -3.59
CA VAL A 29 -13.65 -10.44 -2.29
C VAL A 29 -13.81 -9.39 -1.20
N ASP A 30 -14.43 -9.77 -0.08
CA ASP A 30 -14.45 -8.94 1.12
C ASP A 30 -13.07 -8.94 1.83
N ILE A 31 -12.92 -8.06 2.82
CA ILE A 31 -11.66 -7.90 3.55
C ILE A 31 -11.29 -9.14 4.37
N SER A 32 -12.26 -9.85 4.95
CA SER A 32 -11.97 -11.05 5.73
C SER A 32 -11.38 -12.13 4.83
N THR A 33 -12.03 -12.37 3.69
CA THR A 33 -11.57 -13.31 2.66
C THR A 33 -10.19 -12.90 2.12
N LEU A 34 -9.95 -11.61 1.87
CA LEU A 34 -8.64 -11.11 1.44
C LEU A 34 -7.53 -11.51 2.43
N PHE A 35 -7.74 -11.24 3.72
CA PHE A 35 -6.71 -11.51 4.73
C PHE A 35 -6.53 -12.99 5.01
N ASN A 36 -7.61 -13.79 4.92
CA ASN A 36 -7.56 -15.22 5.21
C ASN A 36 -6.93 -16.06 4.09
N GLU A 37 -7.24 -15.76 2.82
CA GLU A 37 -6.78 -16.58 1.70
C GLU A 37 -5.39 -16.19 1.17
N SER A 38 -4.92 -14.96 1.40
CA SER A 38 -3.73 -14.43 0.75
C SER A 38 -2.43 -14.92 1.38
N ASP A 39 -1.48 -15.35 0.52
CA ASP A 39 -0.07 -15.55 0.90
C ASP A 39 0.73 -14.24 0.83
N PHE A 40 0.28 -13.30 -0.01
CA PHE A 40 0.82 -11.94 -0.10
C PHE A 40 -0.33 -10.94 -0.17
N ILE A 41 -0.32 -9.93 0.70
CA ILE A 41 -1.27 -8.82 0.68
C ILE A 41 -0.53 -7.54 0.32
N SER A 42 -0.94 -6.87 -0.75
CA SER A 42 -0.37 -5.59 -1.18
C SER A 42 -1.40 -4.47 -1.09
N LEU A 43 -1.12 -3.44 -0.30
CA LEU A 43 -2.02 -2.32 -0.07
C LEU A 43 -1.91 -1.28 -1.19
N HIS A 44 -3.06 -0.95 -1.78
CA HIS A 44 -3.19 0.07 -2.85
C HIS A 44 -4.41 1.00 -2.63
N ALA A 45 -4.87 1.11 -1.38
CA ALA A 45 -6.01 1.95 -1.02
C ALA A 45 -5.55 3.38 -0.66
N PRO A 46 -6.35 4.42 -0.98
CA PRO A 46 -6.11 5.75 -0.44
C PRO A 46 -6.34 5.76 1.08
N LEU A 47 -5.66 6.67 1.78
CA LEU A 47 -5.95 6.93 3.19
C LEU A 47 -7.22 7.78 3.30
N THR A 48 -8.19 7.27 4.05
CA THR A 48 -9.48 7.87 4.38
C THR A 48 -9.85 7.44 5.80
N GLU A 49 -10.85 8.06 6.41
CA GLU A 49 -11.34 7.62 7.72
C GLU A 49 -11.77 6.14 7.75
N LYS A 50 -12.25 5.61 6.62
CA LYS A 50 -12.67 4.19 6.52
C LYS A 50 -11.50 3.22 6.31
N THR A 51 -10.35 3.70 5.86
CA THR A 51 -9.19 2.87 5.52
C THR A 51 -8.03 3.06 6.50
N LYS A 52 -8.11 4.06 7.38
CA LYS A 52 -7.17 4.25 8.48
C LYS A 52 -7.21 3.04 9.41
N ASN A 53 -6.03 2.49 9.73
CA ASN A 53 -5.87 1.27 10.52
C ASN A 53 -6.72 0.09 10.01
N VAL A 54 -6.95 0.02 8.70
CA VAL A 54 -7.61 -1.14 8.08
C VAL A 54 -6.79 -2.41 8.30
N VAL A 55 -5.46 -2.28 8.40
CA VAL A 55 -4.60 -3.32 8.95
C VAL A 55 -4.40 -3.08 10.43
N ASN A 56 -5.00 -3.93 11.24
CA ASN A 56 -4.94 -3.94 12.70
C ASN A 56 -4.88 -5.38 13.22
N LYS A 57 -4.76 -5.53 14.53
CA LYS A 57 -4.74 -6.82 15.24
C LYS A 57 -5.79 -7.81 14.77
N THR A 58 -7.04 -7.38 14.53
CA THR A 58 -8.12 -8.24 14.07
C THR A 58 -7.84 -8.76 12.66
N THR A 59 -7.54 -7.88 11.70
CA THR A 59 -7.24 -8.32 10.32
C THR A 59 -5.96 -9.14 10.22
N LEU A 60 -4.92 -8.79 11.00
CA LEU A 60 -3.66 -9.53 11.05
C LEU A 60 -3.85 -10.94 11.60
N SER A 61 -4.80 -11.14 12.53
CA SER A 61 -5.12 -12.46 13.08
C SER A 61 -5.74 -13.43 12.08
N LEU A 62 -6.26 -12.91 10.96
CA LEU A 62 -6.80 -13.71 9.88
C LEU A 62 -5.71 -14.22 8.93
N MET A 63 -4.53 -13.59 8.93
CA MET A 63 -3.45 -13.92 8.01
C MET A 63 -2.84 -15.29 8.31
N LYS A 64 -2.38 -15.96 7.26
CA LYS A 64 -1.57 -17.16 7.39
C LYS A 64 -0.23 -16.82 8.05
N LYS A 65 0.31 -17.75 8.82
CA LYS A 65 1.66 -17.63 9.41
C LYS A 65 2.76 -17.40 8.36
N THR A 66 2.54 -17.94 7.16
CA THR A 66 3.45 -17.83 6.01
C THR A 66 3.24 -16.57 5.17
N ALA A 67 2.23 -15.75 5.48
CA ALA A 67 1.86 -14.63 4.63
C ALA A 67 2.76 -13.40 4.83
N PHE A 68 2.96 -12.64 3.76
CA PHE A 68 3.65 -11.36 3.76
C PHE A 68 2.68 -10.21 3.53
N LEU A 69 2.88 -9.11 4.27
CA LEU A 69 2.16 -7.85 4.06
C LEU A 69 3.08 -6.85 3.36
N ILE A 70 2.54 -6.09 2.41
CA ILE A 70 3.26 -5.10 1.62
C ILE A 70 2.48 -3.78 1.62
N ASN A 71 3.09 -2.68 2.04
CA ASN A 71 2.48 -1.35 2.03
C ASN A 71 3.33 -0.35 1.24
N THR A 72 2.87 -0.02 0.04
CA THR A 72 3.42 1.08 -0.77
C THR A 72 2.37 2.18 -1.00
N ALA A 73 1.37 2.25 -0.12
CA ALA A 73 0.24 3.18 -0.24
C ALA A 73 0.39 4.34 0.76
N ARG A 74 -0.08 4.17 1.99
CA ARG A 74 0.03 5.17 3.06
C ARG A 74 0.29 4.46 4.38
N GLY A 75 1.21 4.99 5.19
CA GLY A 75 1.56 4.43 6.50
C GLY A 75 0.34 4.21 7.40
N PRO A 76 -0.52 5.22 7.62
CA PRO A 76 -1.67 5.10 8.54
C PRO A 76 -2.79 4.15 8.10
N LEU A 77 -2.64 3.42 7.00
CA LEU A 77 -3.48 2.24 6.71
C LEU A 77 -3.20 1.10 7.70
N VAL A 78 -2.02 1.12 8.31
CA VAL A 78 -1.48 0.05 9.15
C VAL A 78 -1.27 0.57 10.57
N ASN A 79 -1.76 -0.18 11.55
CA ASN A 79 -1.32 -0.02 12.93
C ASN A 79 0.07 -0.68 13.09
N GLU A 80 1.11 0.13 13.09
CA GLU A 80 2.50 -0.32 13.14
C GLU A 80 2.85 -1.11 14.40
N LYS A 81 2.20 -0.80 15.53
CA LYS A 81 2.42 -1.54 16.79
C LYS A 81 1.86 -2.96 16.69
N ASP A 82 0.69 -3.11 16.08
CA ASP A 82 0.10 -4.43 15.86
C ASP A 82 0.96 -5.25 14.89
N VAL A 83 1.44 -4.64 13.80
CA VAL A 83 2.36 -5.32 12.87
C VAL A 83 3.64 -5.75 13.58
N ARG A 84 4.23 -4.87 14.40
CA ARG A 84 5.41 -5.21 15.22
C ARG A 84 5.16 -6.44 16.10
N GLU A 85 4.05 -6.49 16.82
CA GLU A 85 3.67 -7.63 17.68
C GLU A 85 3.59 -8.94 16.85
N PHE A 86 2.98 -8.89 15.68
CA PHE A 86 2.76 -10.07 14.83
C PHE A 86 4.05 -10.56 14.16
N LEU A 87 4.95 -9.66 13.80
CA LEU A 87 6.28 -10.01 13.30
C LEU A 87 7.13 -10.66 14.39
N ASP A 88 7.20 -10.05 15.57
CA ASP A 88 8.07 -10.52 16.65
C ASP A 88 7.63 -11.90 17.19
N SER A 89 6.31 -12.13 17.22
CA SER A 89 5.70 -13.42 17.58
C SER A 89 5.69 -14.44 16.45
N GLY A 90 6.07 -14.06 15.22
CA GLY A 90 6.09 -14.94 14.05
C GLY A 90 4.71 -15.40 13.60
N LYS A 91 3.66 -14.59 13.82
CA LYS A 91 2.28 -14.84 13.35
C LYS A 91 2.07 -14.48 11.88
N ILE A 92 2.98 -13.70 11.30
CA ILE A 92 3.11 -13.47 9.86
C ILE A 92 4.58 -13.62 9.46
N ALA A 93 4.84 -13.91 8.19
CA ALA A 93 6.19 -14.21 7.73
C ALA A 93 7.06 -12.96 7.58
N GLY A 94 6.46 -11.84 7.19
CA GLY A 94 7.18 -10.57 7.04
C GLY A 94 6.31 -9.40 6.63
N TYR A 95 6.90 -8.22 6.70
CA TYR A 95 6.29 -6.96 6.29
C TYR A 95 7.28 -6.15 5.44
N ALA A 96 6.83 -5.64 4.30
CA ALA A 96 7.61 -4.71 3.48
C ALA A 96 6.84 -3.39 3.35
N ALA A 97 7.47 -2.27 3.71
CA ALA A 97 6.86 -0.96 3.69
C ALA A 97 7.72 0.04 2.93
N ASP A 98 7.11 0.81 2.03
CA ASP A 98 7.72 2.03 1.49
C ASP A 98 7.24 3.27 2.23
N VAL A 99 6.27 3.13 3.12
CA VAL A 99 5.63 4.23 3.84
C VAL A 99 5.47 3.87 5.31
N VAL A 100 5.59 4.88 6.17
CA VAL A 100 5.35 4.76 7.62
C VAL A 100 4.36 5.84 8.07
N SER A 101 3.81 5.68 9.26
CA SER A 101 2.68 6.48 9.76
C SER A 101 3.05 7.95 9.94
N GLU A 102 4.32 8.20 10.22
CA GLU A 102 4.91 9.53 10.26
C GLU A 102 6.23 9.53 9.48
N GLU A 103 6.34 10.46 8.54
CA GLU A 103 7.47 10.60 7.63
C GLU A 103 8.10 12.00 7.74
N PRO A 104 9.43 12.13 7.83
CA PRO A 104 10.44 11.06 7.87
C PRO A 104 10.31 10.15 9.10
N MET A 105 10.73 8.89 8.97
CA MET A 105 10.65 7.91 10.05
C MET A 105 11.42 8.40 11.29
N LYS A 106 10.74 8.43 12.43
CA LYS A 106 11.35 8.76 13.72
C LYS A 106 12.14 7.59 14.30
N ASN A 107 13.10 7.91 15.17
CA ASN A 107 13.93 6.92 15.87
C ASN A 107 13.15 6.02 16.84
N ASP A 108 11.95 6.42 17.25
CA ASP A 108 11.05 5.68 18.13
C ASP A 108 9.93 4.94 17.37
N ASN A 109 10.02 4.86 16.04
CA ASN A 109 9.01 4.17 15.24
C ASN A 109 8.94 2.66 15.61
N PRO A 110 7.75 2.08 15.82
CA PRO A 110 7.58 0.69 16.25
C PRO A 110 8.22 -0.36 15.35
N LEU A 111 8.33 -0.08 14.06
CA LEU A 111 8.89 -1.00 13.05
C LEU A 111 10.42 -1.01 13.07
N LEU A 112 11.07 -0.08 13.77
CA LEU A 112 12.53 -0.07 13.90
C LEU A 112 12.99 -1.34 14.62
N GLY A 113 13.84 -2.12 13.96
CA GLY A 113 14.35 -3.40 14.47
C GLY A 113 13.30 -4.52 14.55
N ALA A 114 12.13 -4.38 13.92
CA ALA A 114 11.15 -5.45 13.82
C ALA A 114 11.71 -6.65 13.03
N LYS A 115 11.37 -7.88 13.45
CA LYS A 115 11.79 -9.09 12.72
C LYS A 115 11.18 -9.12 11.32
N ASN A 116 11.93 -9.61 10.34
CA ASN A 116 11.45 -9.81 8.96
C ASN A 116 10.73 -8.59 8.35
N CYS A 117 11.21 -7.39 8.69
CA CYS A 117 10.66 -6.13 8.23
C CYS A 117 11.63 -5.42 7.29
N ILE A 118 11.16 -5.02 6.10
CA ILE A 118 11.92 -4.20 5.14
C ILE A 118 11.24 -2.84 5.04
N ILE A 119 12.01 -1.77 5.18
CA ILE A 119 11.50 -0.40 5.05
C ILE A 119 12.33 0.35 4.01
N THR A 120 11.66 0.94 3.03
CA THR A 120 12.25 1.87 2.06
C THR A 120 11.72 3.28 2.27
N PRO A 121 12.52 4.35 2.04
CA PRO A 121 12.18 5.71 2.45
C PRO A 121 11.26 6.43 1.45
N HIS A 122 10.07 5.89 1.20
CA HIS A 122 9.06 6.46 0.29
C HIS A 122 9.56 6.72 -1.13
N ILE A 123 10.20 5.70 -1.70
CA ILE A 123 10.88 5.73 -3.00
C ILE A 123 10.22 4.85 -4.06
N ALA A 124 9.08 4.20 -3.79
CA ALA A 124 8.39 3.37 -4.79
C ALA A 124 7.97 4.14 -6.05
N TRP A 125 7.91 5.47 -5.98
CA TRP A 125 7.63 6.35 -7.13
C TRP A 125 8.89 6.99 -7.75
N ALA A 126 10.08 6.79 -7.18
CA ALA A 126 11.28 7.60 -7.46
C ALA A 126 12.00 7.29 -8.79
N ALA A 127 11.49 6.36 -9.61
CA ALA A 127 12.04 6.08 -10.93
C ALA A 127 12.16 7.35 -11.77
N THR A 128 13.27 7.50 -12.51
CA THR A 128 13.59 8.70 -13.29
C THR A 128 12.50 9.03 -14.31
N GLU A 129 11.94 8.02 -14.97
CA GLU A 129 10.86 8.15 -15.94
C GLU A 129 9.55 8.62 -15.29
N THR A 130 9.28 8.20 -14.05
CA THR A 130 8.12 8.65 -13.28
C THR A 130 8.29 10.11 -12.87
N ARG A 131 9.49 10.49 -12.39
CA ARG A 131 9.81 11.88 -12.04
C ARG A 131 9.74 12.81 -13.26
N GLN A 132 10.27 12.39 -14.40
CA GLN A 132 10.19 13.16 -15.64
C GLN A 132 8.74 13.38 -16.07
N ARG A 133 7.90 12.35 -16.00
CA ARG A 133 6.47 12.47 -16.33
C ARG A 133 5.75 13.44 -15.38
N LEU A 134 6.06 13.37 -14.09
CA LEU A 134 5.51 14.30 -13.09
C LEU A 134 5.89 15.74 -13.42
N LEU A 135 7.16 16.01 -13.70
CA LEU A 135 7.63 17.35 -14.07
C LEU A 135 6.92 17.86 -15.33
N ASN A 136 6.76 17.01 -16.34
CA ASN A 136 6.03 17.37 -17.55
C ASN A 136 4.57 17.77 -17.24
N ILE A 137 3.88 17.04 -16.35
CA ILE A 137 2.51 17.37 -15.91
C ILE A 137 2.48 18.71 -15.18
N VAL A 138 3.44 18.98 -14.28
CA VAL A 138 3.52 20.25 -13.54
C VAL A 138 3.72 21.43 -14.49
N ILE A 139 4.65 21.29 -15.45
CA ILE A 139 4.92 22.30 -16.47
C ILE A 139 3.65 22.59 -17.28
N GLU A 140 2.92 21.54 -17.66
CA GLU A 140 1.70 21.70 -18.46
C GLU A 140 0.55 22.32 -17.65
N ASN A 141 0.38 21.94 -16.38
CA ASN A 141 -0.57 22.57 -15.48
C ASN A 141 -0.30 24.09 -15.36
N LEU A 142 0.98 24.49 -15.24
CA LEU A 142 1.37 25.90 -15.16
C LEU A 142 1.06 26.67 -16.44
N LYS A 143 1.41 26.12 -17.61
CA LYS A 143 1.07 26.74 -18.90
C LYS A 143 -0.44 26.91 -19.07
N CYS A 144 -1.20 25.86 -18.77
CA CYS A 144 -2.65 25.86 -18.79
C CYS A 144 -3.24 26.94 -17.88
N PHE A 145 -2.74 27.05 -16.65
CA PHE A 145 -3.16 28.08 -15.71
C PHE A 145 -2.90 29.50 -16.24
N VAL A 146 -1.68 29.80 -16.72
CA VAL A 146 -1.32 31.11 -17.28
C VAL A 146 -2.19 31.47 -18.49
N SER A 147 -2.58 30.47 -19.30
CA SER A 147 -3.46 30.66 -20.46
C SER A 147 -4.95 30.77 -20.13
N GLY A 148 -5.34 30.74 -18.85
CA GLY A 148 -6.74 30.80 -18.40
C GLY A 148 -7.52 29.49 -18.61
N LYS A 149 -6.85 28.37 -18.82
CA LYS A 149 -7.45 27.03 -19.03
C LYS A 149 -6.90 26.01 -18.02
N PRO A 150 -7.09 26.20 -16.71
CA PRO A 150 -6.49 25.33 -15.70
C PRO A 150 -6.97 23.88 -15.83
N GLN A 151 -6.09 22.94 -15.50
CA GLN A 151 -6.37 21.50 -15.51
C GLN A 151 -5.86 20.85 -14.23
N ASN A 152 -6.34 19.63 -13.92
CA ASN A 152 -6.00 18.89 -12.70
C ASN A 152 -6.24 19.70 -11.41
N VAL A 153 -7.26 20.56 -11.41
CA VAL A 153 -7.64 21.38 -10.25
C VAL A 153 -8.30 20.48 -9.20
N VAL A 154 -7.85 20.59 -7.96
CA VAL A 154 -8.43 19.89 -6.81
C VAL A 154 -9.24 20.91 -6.01
N SER A 155 -10.47 20.54 -5.64
CA SER A 155 -11.42 21.33 -4.84
C SER A 155 -11.36 20.97 -3.36
#